data_AF-A0AAN5YIZ8-F1
#
_entry.id   AF-A0AAN5YIZ8-F1
#
_cell.length_a   1.000
_cell.length_b   1.000
_cell.length_c   1.000
_cell.angle_alpha   90.00
_cell.angle_beta   90.00
_cell.angle_gamma   90.00
#
_symmetry.space_group_name_H-M   'P 1'
#
loop_
_entity.id
_entity.type
_entity.pdbx_description
1 polymer ?
#
loop_
_entity_poly.entity_id
_entity_poly.type
_entity_poly.pdbx_seq_one_letter_code
_entity_poly.pdbx_strand_id
1 'polypeptide(L)'
;MGWDVPTYSQVFDCLARQVFWERRQPVISWLLQLIIGRDSILGDILRWLSWLLYDSCYDTYVFNTCLCEAFHDERRIFSAISQGPELHSQSKFSVVAASIAKETRAKSAEQEPPLWKVARATAAAPFYFSTADLRGIGSFQDGGLQDNFAANIARRISRRIWPTKHGVARLILMGTGISDNSCNHSLHYRHVFRDSFLRRGFDALMSNLDMQSKWLQMIDQLDNQVKLDYIRLNVPLKDIPCTIDNADAMDDYQNLVTLQLGSARMARKAATALLVARFYFVLDRLPEEIPTRTHYWYQGSIHCKGPTKPILEALNKLHLDGLEFITDRGTLGGFHSLEDICLSCQQYRKPVSILVHHPNETLDIHMRINCHEQ
;
A
#
# COMPACT_ATOMS: atom_id res chain seq x y z
N MET A 1 -1.35 11.57 -6.66
CA MET A 1 -1.01 12.70 -5.77
C MET A 1 0.43 13.08 -6.03
N GLY A 2 0.74 14.38 -6.12
CA GLY A 2 2.08 14.87 -6.47
C GLY A 2 2.88 15.34 -5.25
N TRP A 3 2.50 14.93 -4.05
CA TRP A 3 3.26 15.24 -2.83
C TRP A 3 4.51 14.38 -2.76
N ASP A 4 5.60 14.99 -2.31
CA ASP A 4 6.76 14.23 -1.89
C ASP A 4 6.49 13.53 -0.54
N VAL A 5 7.38 12.60 -0.17
CA VAL A 5 7.22 11.79 1.05
C VAL A 5 7.19 12.67 2.32
N PRO A 6 8.04 13.70 2.48
CA PRO A 6 7.98 14.60 3.62
C PRO A 6 6.63 15.33 3.74
N THR A 7 6.12 15.87 2.63
CA THR A 7 4.82 16.56 2.61
C THR A 7 3.70 15.61 3.00
N TYR A 8 3.72 14.37 2.49
CA TYR A 8 2.74 13.35 2.89
C TYR A 8 2.75 13.09 4.39
N SER A 9 3.94 12.92 4.98
CA SER A 9 4.08 12.68 6.42
C SER A 9 3.55 13.85 7.25
N GLN A 10 3.86 15.08 6.84
CA GLN A 10 3.41 16.29 7.54
C GLN A 10 1.90 16.49 7.45
N VAL A 11 1.32 16.31 6.26
CA VAL A 11 -0.14 16.38 6.07
C VAL A 11 -0.83 15.29 6.90
N PHE A 12 -0.30 14.07 6.92
CA PHE A 12 -0.87 12.99 7.72
C PHE A 12 -0.81 13.28 9.23
N ASP A 13 0.31 13.77 9.74
CA ASP A 13 0.46 14.16 11.15
C ASP A 13 -0.52 15.28 11.54
N CYS A 14 -0.62 16.31 10.71
CA CYS A 14 -1.57 17.41 10.90
C CYS A 14 -3.03 16.91 10.93
N LEU A 15 -3.41 16.07 9.97
CA LEU A 15 -4.74 15.47 9.91
C LEU A 15 -5.03 14.60 11.14
N ALA A 16 -4.09 13.74 11.54
CA ALA A 16 -4.27 12.85 12.68
C ALA A 16 -4.52 13.64 13.97
N ARG A 17 -3.69 14.66 14.23
CA ARG A 17 -3.80 15.50 15.43
C ARG A 17 -5.07 16.33 15.46
N GLN A 18 -5.56 16.81 14.31
CA GLN A 18 -6.82 17.56 14.24
C GLN A 18 -8.05 16.65 14.39
N VAL A 19 -8.08 15.53 13.66
CA VAL A 19 -9.23 14.62 13.63
C VAL A 19 -9.42 13.92 14.97
N PHE A 20 -8.32 13.54 15.62
CA PHE A 20 -8.35 12.84 16.90
C PHE A 20 -8.14 13.76 18.11
N TRP A 21 -8.16 15.09 17.91
CA TRP A 21 -7.91 16.08 18.96
C TRP A 21 -8.81 15.88 20.18
N GLU A 22 -10.13 15.76 19.95
CA GLU A 22 -11.10 15.64 21.03
C GLU A 22 -12.18 14.61 20.71
N ARG A 23 -12.22 13.53 21.50
CA ARG A 23 -13.34 12.59 21.50
C ARG A 23 -14.57 13.30 22.05
N ARG A 24 -15.72 13.10 21.39
CA ARG A 24 -17.03 13.60 21.87
C ARG A 24 -17.26 13.10 23.30
N GLN A 25 -17.26 14.02 24.25
CA GLN A 25 -17.67 13.74 25.62
C GLN A 25 -19.21 13.72 25.65
N PRO A 26 -19.85 12.66 26.17
CA PRO A 26 -21.29 12.69 26.37
C PRO A 26 -21.61 13.81 27.35
N VAL A 27 -22.52 14.73 27.01
CA VAL A 27 -22.97 15.82 27.90
C VAL A 27 -23.48 15.26 29.24
N ILE A 28 -24.06 14.05 29.20
CA ILE A 28 -24.55 13.31 30.36
C ILE A 28 -23.39 12.73 31.20
N SER A 29 -22.23 12.45 30.59
CA SER A 29 -21.05 11.93 31.29
C SER A 29 -20.40 12.99 32.17
N TRP A 30 -20.35 14.26 31.76
CA TRP A 30 -19.78 15.33 32.61
C TRP A 30 -20.62 15.55 33.88
N LEU A 31 -21.94 15.63 33.74
CA LEU A 31 -22.89 15.77 34.85
C LEU A 31 -22.83 14.60 35.84
N LEU A 32 -22.53 13.38 35.38
CA LEU A 32 -22.48 12.18 36.21
C LEU A 32 -21.06 11.78 36.67
N GLN A 33 -20.00 12.19 35.97
CA GLN A 33 -18.61 12.09 36.46
C GLN A 33 -18.43 12.89 37.75
N LEU A 34 -19.17 14.00 37.89
CA LEU A 34 -19.30 14.77 39.13
C LEU A 34 -20.03 14.01 40.26
N ILE A 35 -20.86 13.01 39.95
CA ILE A 35 -21.72 12.32 40.92
C ILE A 35 -21.20 10.90 41.27
N ILE A 36 -20.56 10.18 40.33
CA ILE A 36 -20.34 8.71 40.42
C ILE A 36 -18.85 8.30 40.36
N GLY A 37 -17.93 9.25 40.21
CA GLY A 37 -16.48 8.98 40.20
C GLY A 37 -15.96 8.38 38.89
N ARG A 38 -14.68 8.64 38.60
CA ARG A 38 -14.01 8.45 37.29
C ARG A 38 -13.92 6.99 36.79
N ASP A 39 -14.06 6.00 37.67
CA ASP A 39 -13.76 4.58 37.38
C ASP A 39 -14.98 3.64 37.42
N SER A 40 -16.19 4.20 37.33
CA SER A 40 -17.43 3.42 37.47
C SER A 40 -17.88 2.78 36.15
N ILE A 41 -18.25 1.49 36.20
CA ILE A 41 -18.78 0.67 35.09
C ILE A 41 -19.96 1.36 34.36
N LEU A 42 -20.75 2.15 35.08
CA LEU A 42 -21.84 2.97 34.55
C LEU A 42 -21.37 4.06 33.57
N GLY A 43 -20.19 4.64 33.79
CA GLY A 43 -19.57 5.62 32.90
C GLY A 43 -19.17 5.01 31.56
N ASP A 44 -18.66 3.78 31.57
CA ASP A 44 -18.37 3.03 30.34
C ASP A 44 -19.64 2.73 29.56
N ILE A 45 -20.70 2.25 30.22
CA ILE A 45 -21.98 1.93 29.56
C ILE A 45 -22.60 3.17 28.90
N LEU A 46 -22.60 4.31 29.60
CA LEU A 46 -23.12 5.57 29.06
C LEU A 46 -22.28 6.13 27.90
N ARG A 47 -20.95 5.93 27.95
CA ARG A 47 -20.05 6.26 26.83
C ARG A 47 -20.39 5.45 25.59
N TRP A 48 -20.58 4.14 25.73
CA TRP A 48 -21.00 3.27 24.63
C TRP A 48 -22.40 3.61 24.10
N LEU A 49 -23.35 3.93 24.99
CA LEU A 49 -24.69 4.38 24.59
C LEU A 49 -24.65 5.70 23.83
N SER A 50 -23.80 6.65 24.25
CA SER A 50 -23.60 7.91 23.52
C SER A 50 -23.02 7.66 22.12
N TRP A 51 -22.01 6.80 21.99
CA TRP A 51 -21.45 6.46 20.67
C TRP A 51 -22.47 5.75 19.78
N LEU A 52 -23.33 4.91 20.35
CA LEU A 52 -24.44 4.29 19.63
C LEU A 52 -25.47 5.34 19.16
N LEU A 53 -25.77 6.34 19.99
CA LEU A 53 -26.74 7.39 19.66
C LEU A 53 -26.23 8.39 18.61
N TYR A 54 -24.93 8.70 18.63
CA TYR A 54 -24.32 9.65 17.69
C TYR A 54 -23.69 8.98 16.46
N ASP A 55 -23.65 7.65 16.42
CA ASP A 55 -23.01 6.84 15.37
C ASP A 55 -21.51 7.16 15.15
N SER A 56 -20.86 7.86 16.10
CA SER A 56 -19.44 8.20 16.08
C SER A 56 -18.92 8.67 17.45
N CYS A 57 -17.63 8.45 17.72
CA CYS A 57 -16.93 9.02 18.88
C CYS A 57 -16.16 10.29 18.54
N TYR A 58 -15.92 10.58 17.26
CA TYR A 58 -15.27 11.80 16.77
C TYR A 58 -16.24 12.69 15.98
N ASP A 59 -15.89 13.98 15.87
CA ASP A 59 -16.71 14.94 15.14
C ASP A 59 -16.59 14.76 13.62
N THR A 60 -17.73 14.47 12.99
CA THR A 60 -17.83 14.33 11.54
C THR A 60 -17.55 15.65 10.82
N TYR A 61 -17.88 16.80 11.43
CA TYR A 61 -17.61 18.10 10.81
C TYR A 61 -16.12 18.38 10.70
N VAL A 62 -15.38 18.18 11.80
CA VAL A 62 -13.91 18.31 11.83
C VAL A 62 -13.30 17.35 10.81
N PHE A 63 -13.68 16.07 10.84
CA PHE A 63 -13.14 15.07 9.92
C PHE A 63 -13.33 15.43 8.44
N ASN A 64 -14.55 15.88 8.07
CA ASN A 64 -14.82 16.30 6.69
C ASN A 64 -14.03 17.56 6.31
N THR A 65 -13.93 18.54 7.22
CA THR A 65 -13.21 19.80 6.96
C THR A 65 -11.73 19.54 6.72
N CYS A 66 -11.08 18.76 7.59
CA CYS A 66 -9.68 18.37 7.46
C CYS A 66 -9.41 17.66 6.12
N LEU A 67 -10.28 16.71 5.72
CA LEU A 67 -10.15 16.01 4.43
C LEU A 67 -10.38 16.95 3.23
N CYS A 68 -11.36 17.85 3.31
CA CYS A 68 -11.61 18.86 2.28
C CYS A 68 -10.40 19.78 2.09
N GLU A 69 -9.78 20.24 3.18
CA GLU A 69 -8.59 21.10 3.14
C GLU A 69 -7.39 20.36 2.53
N ALA A 70 -7.15 19.11 2.92
CA ALA A 70 -6.02 18.34 2.42
C ALA A 70 -6.17 17.91 0.95
N PHE A 71 -7.36 17.53 0.51
CA PHE A 71 -7.55 16.97 -0.84
C PHE A 71 -8.20 17.94 -1.84
N HIS A 72 -8.71 19.07 -1.36
CA HIS A 72 -9.53 20.06 -2.10
C HIS A 72 -10.86 19.51 -2.62
N ASP A 73 -11.91 20.34 -2.61
CA ASP A 73 -13.24 19.93 -3.07
C ASP A 73 -13.32 19.77 -4.59
N GLU A 74 -12.50 20.50 -5.35
CA GLU A 74 -12.48 20.43 -6.82
C GLU A 74 -11.80 19.17 -7.34
N ARG A 75 -10.97 18.52 -6.52
CA ARG A 75 -10.22 17.35 -6.94
C ARG A 75 -11.14 16.14 -6.98
N ARG A 76 -11.17 15.47 -8.13
CA ARG A 76 -11.96 14.28 -8.37
C ARG A 76 -11.03 13.06 -8.39
N ILE A 77 -11.59 11.88 -8.15
CA ILE A 77 -10.82 10.62 -8.02
C ILE A 77 -10.01 10.30 -9.29
N PHE A 78 -10.60 10.38 -10.47
CA PHE A 78 -9.99 10.18 -11.79
C PHE A 78 -9.28 11.43 -12.33
N SER A 79 -9.56 12.65 -11.83
CA SER A 79 -8.83 13.85 -12.26
C SER A 79 -7.36 13.87 -11.82
N ALA A 80 -7.01 13.14 -10.76
CA ALA A 80 -5.63 12.95 -10.29
C ALA A 80 -4.69 12.22 -11.28
N ILE A 81 -5.23 11.77 -12.42
CA ILE A 81 -4.57 10.94 -13.42
C ILE A 81 -4.31 11.73 -14.73
N SER A 82 -4.87 12.94 -14.88
CA SER A 82 -4.95 13.65 -16.17
C SER A 82 -4.00 14.86 -16.27
N GLN A 83 -2.69 14.65 -16.19
CA GLN A 83 -1.72 15.68 -16.59
C GLN A 83 -0.61 15.07 -17.46
N GLY A 84 -0.71 15.29 -18.78
CA GLY A 84 0.33 15.01 -19.75
C GLY A 84 -0.18 14.40 -21.07
N PRO A 85 0.20 14.93 -22.25
CA PRO A 85 -0.16 14.37 -23.57
C PRO A 85 0.71 13.16 -23.97
N GLU A 86 1.47 12.56 -23.06
CA GLU A 86 2.39 11.46 -23.37
C GLU A 86 1.76 10.10 -23.13
N LEU A 87 1.93 9.20 -24.10
CA LEU A 87 1.49 7.79 -24.18
C LEU A 87 2.08 6.86 -23.07
N HIS A 88 2.41 7.38 -21.90
CA HIS A 88 2.90 6.57 -20.80
C HIS A 88 1.73 6.00 -20.00
N SER A 89 1.72 4.67 -19.83
CA SER A 89 0.82 3.96 -18.91
C SER A 89 0.83 4.63 -17.53
N GLN A 90 -0.20 5.42 -17.24
CA GLN A 90 -0.32 6.15 -15.98
C GLN A 90 -0.56 5.21 -14.79
N SER A 91 -0.16 5.66 -13.60
CA SER A 91 -0.42 4.95 -12.35
C SER A 91 -1.92 4.85 -12.10
N LYS A 92 -2.39 3.63 -11.84
CA LYS A 92 -3.78 3.37 -11.45
C LYS A 92 -3.84 3.24 -9.95
N PHE A 93 -4.85 3.83 -9.32
CA PHE A 93 -5.10 3.67 -7.90
C PHE A 93 -6.53 3.17 -7.67
N SER A 94 -6.73 2.51 -6.54
CA SER A 94 -8.03 1.99 -6.13
C SER A 94 -8.20 2.24 -4.63
N VAL A 95 -9.42 2.54 -4.23
CA VAL A 95 -9.82 2.72 -2.83
C VAL A 95 -10.93 1.72 -2.52
N VAL A 96 -11.02 1.27 -1.27
CA VAL A 96 -11.95 0.22 -0.84
C VAL A 96 -12.82 0.78 0.26
N ALA A 97 -14.13 0.64 0.13
CA ALA A 97 -15.10 1.02 1.14
C ALA A 97 -16.23 -0.01 1.18
N ALA A 98 -16.76 -0.29 2.37
CA ALA A 98 -17.85 -1.23 2.55
C ALA A 98 -19.19 -0.54 2.27
N SER A 99 -19.97 -1.05 1.32
CA SER A 99 -21.32 -0.53 1.06
C SER A 99 -22.30 -0.99 2.13
N ILE A 100 -23.11 -0.06 2.64
CA ILE A 100 -24.24 -0.35 3.52
C ILE A 100 -25.56 -0.34 2.73
N ALA A 101 -25.57 0.32 1.57
CA ALA A 101 -26.73 0.36 0.69
C ALA A 101 -26.93 -0.96 -0.08
N LYS A 102 -28.21 -1.32 -0.33
CA LYS A 102 -28.59 -2.50 -1.14
C LYS A 102 -28.19 -2.37 -2.61
N GLU A 103 -28.05 -1.15 -3.12
CA GLU A 103 -27.61 -0.89 -4.49
C GLU A 103 -26.50 0.16 -4.48
N THR A 104 -25.36 -0.18 -5.06
CA THR A 104 -24.29 0.76 -5.38
C THR A 104 -24.03 0.72 -6.87
N ARG A 105 -24.37 1.80 -7.57
CA ARG A 105 -24.10 1.95 -9.01
C ARG A 105 -23.67 3.38 -9.31
N ALA A 106 -22.40 3.56 -9.65
CA ALA A 106 -22.00 4.73 -10.42
C ALA A 106 -22.56 4.55 -11.85
N LYS A 107 -23.49 5.41 -12.26
CA LYS A 107 -24.19 5.30 -13.54
C LYS A 107 -23.48 6.03 -14.69
N SER A 108 -22.58 6.97 -14.38
CA SER A 108 -21.82 7.73 -15.38
C SER A 108 -20.54 8.35 -14.79
N ALA A 109 -19.62 8.78 -15.66
CA ALA A 109 -18.43 9.56 -15.28
C ALA A 109 -18.79 10.93 -14.69
N GLU A 110 -20.00 11.45 -14.93
CA GLU A 110 -20.49 12.72 -14.39
C GLU A 110 -20.83 12.63 -12.88
N GLN A 111 -20.93 11.41 -12.33
CA GLN A 111 -21.15 11.16 -10.90
C GLN A 111 -19.84 10.94 -10.15
N GLU A 112 -18.72 11.41 -10.70
CA GLU A 112 -17.40 11.23 -10.11
C GLU A 112 -17.32 11.93 -8.73
N PRO A 113 -17.03 11.16 -7.66
CA PRO A 113 -16.98 11.76 -6.34
C PRO A 113 -15.71 12.59 -6.13
N PRO A 114 -15.80 13.67 -5.31
CA PRO A 114 -14.63 14.36 -4.80
C PRO A 114 -13.68 13.40 -4.09
N LEU A 115 -12.37 13.60 -4.24
CA LEU A 115 -11.35 12.72 -3.65
C LEU A 115 -11.45 12.68 -2.11
N TRP A 116 -11.74 13.81 -1.48
CA TRP A 116 -11.90 13.88 -0.03
C TRP A 116 -13.09 13.03 0.47
N LYS A 117 -14.18 12.93 -0.30
CA LYS A 117 -15.33 12.07 0.05
C LYS A 117 -15.00 10.59 -0.06
N VAL A 118 -14.17 10.23 -1.04
CA VAL A 118 -13.66 8.86 -1.19
C VAL A 118 -12.73 8.51 -0.03
N ALA A 119 -11.83 9.42 0.35
CA ALA A 119 -10.98 9.29 1.53
C ALA A 119 -11.82 9.13 2.81
N ARG A 120 -12.89 9.94 2.95
CA ARG A 120 -13.85 9.85 4.05
C ARG A 120 -14.56 8.50 4.10
N ALA A 121 -14.95 7.95 2.96
CA ALA A 121 -15.64 6.66 2.89
C ALA A 121 -14.73 5.49 3.29
N THR A 122 -13.49 5.46 2.82
CA THR A 122 -12.57 4.36 3.15
C THR A 122 -12.10 4.36 4.60
N ALA A 123 -12.08 5.52 5.26
CA ALA A 123 -11.64 5.68 6.66
C ALA A 123 -12.83 5.78 7.65
N ALA A 124 -14.05 5.51 7.18
CA ALA A 124 -15.29 5.58 7.96
C ALA A 124 -15.41 4.40 8.95
N ALA A 125 -14.44 4.24 9.85
CA ALA A 125 -14.36 3.12 10.77
C ALA A 125 -15.56 3.15 11.74
N PRO A 126 -16.34 2.07 11.84
CA PRO A 126 -17.44 1.99 12.81
C PRO A 126 -16.96 2.36 14.21
N PHE A 127 -17.85 2.95 15.00
CA PHE A 127 -17.59 3.49 16.34
C PHE A 127 -16.72 4.76 16.37
N TYR A 128 -15.76 4.90 15.45
CA TYR A 128 -14.93 6.09 15.33
C TYR A 128 -15.64 7.21 14.56
N PHE A 129 -16.13 6.88 13.38
CA PHE A 129 -16.72 7.82 12.45
C PHE A 129 -18.07 7.30 11.94
N SER A 130 -18.96 8.25 11.66
CA SER A 130 -20.26 7.96 11.05
C SER A 130 -20.09 7.41 9.63
N THR A 131 -21.17 6.92 9.04
CA THR A 131 -21.16 6.51 7.63
C THR A 131 -20.90 7.70 6.68
N ALA A 132 -20.27 7.44 5.54
CA ALA A 132 -20.00 8.45 4.51
C ALA A 132 -21.01 8.33 3.37
N ASP A 133 -21.65 9.44 2.99
CA ASP A 133 -22.59 9.44 1.87
C ASP A 133 -21.97 10.02 0.60
N LEU A 134 -21.93 9.20 -0.44
CA LEU A 134 -21.44 9.55 -1.78
C LEU A 134 -22.64 9.75 -2.68
N ARG A 135 -22.98 11.03 -2.93
CA ARG A 135 -24.17 11.45 -3.70
C ARG A 135 -24.27 10.70 -5.03
N GLY A 136 -25.39 9.99 -5.22
CA GLY A 136 -25.68 9.25 -6.44
C GLY A 136 -25.02 7.88 -6.54
N ILE A 137 -24.19 7.48 -5.56
CA ILE A 137 -23.53 6.17 -5.50
C ILE A 137 -24.08 5.35 -4.34
N GLY A 138 -24.18 5.93 -3.15
CA GLY A 138 -24.69 5.28 -1.94
C GLY A 138 -23.92 5.66 -0.68
N SER A 139 -24.22 4.96 0.43
CA SER A 139 -23.60 5.19 1.73
C SER A 139 -22.62 4.08 2.09
N PHE A 140 -21.47 4.47 2.65
CA PHE A 140 -20.28 3.65 2.79
C PHE A 140 -19.68 3.73 4.20
N GLN A 141 -19.02 2.65 4.60
CA GLN A 141 -18.17 2.52 5.78
C GLN A 141 -16.75 2.10 5.37
N ASP A 142 -15.87 2.02 6.36
CA ASP A 142 -14.48 1.59 6.20
C ASP A 142 -14.37 0.26 5.42
N GLY A 143 -13.41 0.21 4.49
CA GLY A 143 -13.12 -0.98 3.69
C GLY A 143 -12.71 -2.20 4.53
N GLY A 144 -12.22 -1.96 5.76
CA GLY A 144 -11.84 -2.97 6.74
C GLY A 144 -12.97 -3.91 7.14
N LEU A 145 -14.23 -3.51 6.99
CA LEU A 145 -15.38 -4.38 7.22
C LEU A 145 -15.55 -5.48 6.17
N GLN A 146 -15.19 -5.20 4.91
CA GLN A 146 -15.46 -6.10 3.79
C GLN A 146 -14.21 -6.88 3.37
N ASP A 147 -13.16 -6.17 2.97
CA ASP A 147 -11.90 -6.78 2.54
C ASP A 147 -10.76 -5.80 2.82
N ASN A 148 -10.15 -5.92 4.00
CA ASN A 148 -9.00 -5.09 4.35
C ASN A 148 -7.73 -5.49 3.58
N PHE A 149 -7.70 -6.65 2.89
CA PHE A 149 -6.47 -7.17 2.31
C PHE A 149 -6.19 -6.59 0.92
N ALA A 150 -5.65 -5.37 0.93
CA ALA A 150 -5.30 -4.59 -0.26
C ALA A 150 -4.49 -5.37 -1.31
N ALA A 151 -3.59 -6.26 -0.89
CA ALA A 151 -2.81 -7.10 -1.80
C ALA A 151 -3.69 -8.04 -2.66
N ASN A 152 -4.71 -8.67 -2.08
CA ASN A 152 -5.63 -9.53 -2.83
C ASN A 152 -6.52 -8.71 -3.77
N ILE A 153 -6.97 -7.53 -3.33
CA ILE A 153 -7.72 -6.59 -4.17
C ILE A 153 -6.87 -6.15 -5.37
N ALA A 154 -5.61 -5.75 -5.13
CA ALA A 154 -4.67 -5.39 -6.19
C ALA A 154 -4.46 -6.53 -7.19
N ARG A 155 -4.33 -7.78 -6.74
CA ARG A 155 -4.23 -8.96 -7.62
C ARG A 155 -5.51 -9.19 -8.44
N ARG A 156 -6.69 -9.02 -7.84
CA ARG A 156 -7.98 -9.14 -8.56
C ARG A 156 -8.14 -8.06 -9.61
N ILE A 157 -7.83 -6.81 -9.27
CA ILE A 157 -7.90 -5.67 -10.19
C ILE A 157 -6.85 -5.80 -11.30
N SER A 158 -5.62 -6.19 -10.98
CA SER A 158 -4.56 -6.43 -11.96
C SER A 158 -4.99 -7.45 -13.02
N ARG A 159 -5.56 -8.59 -12.60
CA ARG A 159 -6.10 -9.61 -13.53
C ARG A 159 -7.23 -9.10 -14.43
N ARG A 160 -8.03 -8.14 -13.96
CA ARG A 160 -9.09 -7.52 -14.78
C ARG A 160 -8.52 -6.51 -15.78
N ILE A 161 -7.49 -5.76 -15.39
CA ILE A 161 -6.86 -4.75 -16.26
C ILE A 161 -5.98 -5.42 -17.33
N TRP A 162 -5.28 -6.49 -16.96
CA TRP A 162 -4.36 -7.23 -17.83
C TRP A 162 -4.74 -8.72 -17.87
N PRO A 163 -5.86 -9.07 -18.55
CA PRO A 163 -6.36 -10.44 -18.56
C PRO A 163 -5.41 -11.44 -19.25
N THR A 164 -4.55 -10.96 -20.14
CA THR A 164 -3.57 -11.78 -20.87
C THR A 164 -2.25 -11.96 -20.13
N LYS A 165 -2.08 -11.39 -18.93
CA LYS A 165 -0.84 -11.48 -18.15
C LYS A 165 -0.97 -12.42 -16.97
N HIS A 166 0.02 -13.30 -16.82
CA HIS A 166 0.10 -14.25 -15.72
C HIS A 166 0.59 -13.54 -14.45
N GLY A 167 -0.36 -13.06 -13.63
CA GLY A 167 -0.07 -12.58 -12.28
C GLY A 167 0.49 -11.16 -12.20
N VAL A 168 1.05 -10.84 -11.02
CA VAL A 168 1.62 -9.53 -10.70
C VAL A 168 3.15 -9.69 -10.66
N ALA A 169 3.86 -8.87 -11.44
CA ALA A 169 5.32 -8.97 -11.55
C ALA A 169 6.05 -8.65 -10.23
N ARG A 170 5.56 -7.66 -9.47
CA ARG A 170 6.08 -7.31 -8.14
C ARG A 170 4.93 -6.80 -7.28
N LEU A 171 4.87 -7.23 -6.03
CA LEU A 171 3.89 -6.76 -5.06
C LEU A 171 4.59 -6.23 -3.81
N ILE A 172 4.31 -4.98 -3.45
CA ILE A 172 4.74 -4.40 -2.17
C ILE A 172 3.51 -4.13 -1.34
N LEU A 173 3.48 -4.71 -0.15
CA LEU A 173 2.46 -4.46 0.86
C LEU A 173 3.08 -3.69 2.03
N MET A 174 2.57 -2.49 2.31
CA MET A 174 2.94 -1.70 3.48
C MET A 174 1.88 -1.92 4.57
N GLY A 175 2.31 -2.36 5.74
CA GLY A 175 1.45 -2.49 6.92
C GLY A 175 1.58 -1.28 7.85
N THR A 176 0.60 -1.11 8.72
CA THR A 176 0.53 -0.04 9.74
C THR A 176 1.11 -0.46 11.10
N GLY A 177 1.85 -1.57 11.14
CA GLY A 177 2.38 -2.16 12.35
C GLY A 177 1.73 -3.50 12.72
N ILE A 178 2.40 -4.25 13.59
CA ILE A 178 1.88 -5.47 14.23
C ILE A 178 2.09 -5.31 15.73
N SER A 179 1.02 -5.41 16.51
CA SER A 179 1.14 -5.51 17.96
C SER A 179 1.57 -6.92 18.34
N ASP A 180 2.61 -7.06 19.16
CA ASP A 180 2.96 -8.33 19.79
C ASP A 180 1.94 -8.63 20.88
N ASN A 181 0.70 -8.93 20.51
CA ASN A 181 -0.32 -9.19 21.49
C ASN A 181 -0.21 -10.64 21.99
N SER A 182 0.68 -10.84 22.97
CA SER A 182 0.57 -11.91 23.96
C SER A 182 -0.48 -11.58 25.03
N CYS A 183 -1.51 -10.80 24.71
CA CYS A 183 -2.74 -10.76 25.50
C CYS A 183 -3.62 -12.01 25.25
N ASN A 184 -2.99 -13.19 25.24
CA ASN A 184 -3.64 -14.41 25.70
C ASN A 184 -3.71 -14.35 27.23
N HIS A 185 -4.50 -13.42 27.77
CA HIS A 185 -5.09 -13.68 29.07
C HIS A 185 -6.21 -14.68 28.84
N SER A 186 -5.84 -15.96 28.79
CA SER A 186 -6.75 -17.04 29.14
C SER A 186 -7.11 -16.87 30.61
N LEU A 187 -8.06 -15.99 30.91
CA LEU A 187 -8.68 -15.94 32.23
C LEU A 187 -10.15 -16.25 32.08
N HIS A 188 -10.40 -17.49 32.43
CA HIS A 188 -11.67 -18.17 32.54
C HIS A 188 -12.52 -17.52 33.64
N TYR A 189 -13.05 -16.30 33.44
CA TYR A 189 -14.14 -15.73 34.23
C TYR A 189 -14.99 -14.77 33.36
N ARG A 190 -16.27 -15.16 33.20
CA ARG A 190 -17.26 -14.60 32.27
C ARG A 190 -18.06 -13.47 32.92
N HIS A 191 -18.03 -12.27 32.33
CA HIS A 191 -18.97 -11.18 32.65
C HIS A 191 -19.72 -10.72 31.40
N VAL A 192 -21.05 -10.73 31.48
CA VAL A 192 -22.03 -10.53 30.38
C VAL A 192 -21.83 -9.24 29.58
N PHE A 193 -21.25 -8.19 30.16
CA PHE A 193 -21.11 -6.88 29.51
C PHE A 193 -19.74 -6.62 28.88
N ARG A 194 -18.70 -7.35 29.29
CA ARG A 194 -17.39 -7.30 28.63
C ARG A 194 -17.39 -8.09 27.30
N ASP A 195 -18.42 -8.93 27.11
CA ASP A 195 -18.78 -9.61 25.86
C ASP A 195 -20.04 -8.99 25.22
N SER A 196 -20.25 -7.67 25.29
CA SER A 196 -21.38 -7.04 24.57
C SER A 196 -21.28 -7.31 23.06
N PHE A 197 -22.42 -7.39 22.35
CA PHE A 197 -22.44 -7.60 20.89
C PHE A 197 -21.66 -6.52 20.14
N LEU A 198 -21.61 -5.29 20.67
CA LEU A 198 -20.84 -4.18 20.14
C LEU A 198 -19.33 -4.44 20.26
N ARG A 199 -18.89 -4.93 21.42
CA ARG A 199 -17.49 -5.29 21.64
C ARG A 199 -17.09 -6.49 20.80
N ARG A 200 -17.95 -7.52 20.69
CA ARG A 200 -17.71 -8.63 19.75
C ARG A 200 -17.65 -8.15 18.30
N GLY A 201 -18.49 -7.20 17.89
CA GLY A 201 -18.46 -6.59 16.57
C GLY A 201 -17.18 -5.80 16.32
N PHE A 202 -16.72 -5.04 17.32
CA PHE A 202 -15.45 -4.33 17.30
C PHE A 202 -14.25 -5.30 17.26
N ASP A 203 -14.23 -6.32 18.11
CA ASP A 203 -13.18 -7.35 18.14
C ASP A 203 -13.14 -8.13 16.82
N ALA A 204 -14.31 -8.41 16.22
CA ALA A 204 -14.40 -9.02 14.89
C ALA A 204 -13.89 -8.09 13.78
N LEU A 205 -14.19 -6.78 13.85
CA LEU A 205 -13.63 -5.78 12.94
C LEU A 205 -12.10 -5.73 13.08
N MET A 206 -11.57 -5.61 14.30
CA MET A 206 -10.12 -5.58 14.55
C MET A 206 -9.43 -6.88 14.12
N SER A 207 -10.07 -8.04 14.31
CA SER A 207 -9.57 -9.32 13.79
C SER A 207 -9.59 -9.38 12.26
N ASN A 208 -10.57 -8.77 11.59
CA ASN A 208 -10.60 -8.67 10.13
C ASN A 208 -9.52 -7.72 9.58
N LEU A 209 -9.18 -6.69 10.38
CA LEU A 209 -8.09 -5.77 10.10
C LEU A 209 -6.71 -6.44 10.24
N ASP A 210 -6.58 -7.52 11.02
CA ASP A 210 -5.33 -8.28 11.08
C ASP A 210 -5.04 -8.97 9.73
N MET A 211 -4.05 -8.39 9.02
CA MET A 211 -3.64 -8.83 7.70
C MET A 211 -2.59 -9.94 7.75
N GLN A 212 -2.06 -10.29 8.94
CA GLN A 212 -0.92 -11.21 9.05
C GLN A 212 -1.27 -12.60 8.54
N SER A 213 -2.38 -13.16 9.00
CA SER A 213 -2.83 -14.49 8.60
C SER A 213 -3.17 -14.55 7.10
N LYS A 214 -3.84 -13.52 6.58
CA LYS A 214 -4.19 -13.41 5.15
C LYS A 214 -2.94 -13.31 4.26
N TRP A 215 -1.93 -12.58 4.70
CA TRP A 215 -0.65 -12.50 4.01
C TRP A 215 0.05 -13.86 3.96
N LEU A 216 0.16 -14.56 5.09
CA LEU A 216 0.81 -15.88 5.15
C LEU A 216 0.11 -16.90 4.24
N GLN A 217 -1.22 -16.96 4.29
CA GLN A 217 -2.01 -17.82 3.39
C GLN A 217 -1.76 -17.47 1.92
N MET A 218 -1.69 -16.18 1.57
CA MET A 218 -1.41 -15.76 0.20
C MET A 218 -0.01 -16.17 -0.25
N ILE A 219 1.01 -16.03 0.60
CA ILE A 219 2.38 -16.39 0.27
C ILE A 219 2.56 -17.90 0.17
N ASP A 220 1.88 -18.67 1.02
CA ASP A 220 1.95 -20.14 1.00
C ASP A 220 1.44 -20.74 -0.32
N GLN A 221 0.44 -20.10 -0.93
CA GLN A 221 -0.11 -20.47 -2.24
C GLN A 221 0.77 -20.10 -3.44
N LEU A 222 1.87 -19.36 -3.24
CA LEU A 222 2.77 -18.96 -4.33
C LEU A 222 3.92 -19.95 -4.50
N ASP A 223 4.40 -20.09 -5.73
CA ASP A 223 5.64 -20.81 -6.01
C ASP A 223 6.85 -20.11 -5.39
N ASN A 224 7.84 -20.89 -4.95
CA ASN A 224 9.00 -20.36 -4.24
C ASN A 224 9.78 -19.29 -5.02
N GLN A 225 9.82 -19.39 -6.35
CA GLN A 225 10.47 -18.38 -7.20
C GLN A 225 9.72 -17.03 -7.15
N VAL A 226 8.39 -17.08 -7.19
CA VAL A 226 7.52 -15.89 -7.18
C VAL A 226 7.43 -15.25 -5.78
N LYS A 227 7.63 -16.02 -4.71
CA LYS A 227 7.62 -15.48 -3.33
C LYS A 227 8.61 -14.32 -3.14
N LEU A 228 9.74 -14.33 -3.86
CA LEU A 228 10.75 -13.27 -3.79
C LEU A 228 10.26 -11.91 -4.33
N ASP A 229 9.21 -11.92 -5.16
CA ASP A 229 8.60 -10.73 -5.76
C ASP A 229 7.53 -10.09 -4.86
N TYR A 230 7.19 -10.75 -3.76
CA TYR A 230 6.18 -10.32 -2.81
C TYR A 230 6.87 -9.83 -1.54
N ILE A 231 6.97 -8.51 -1.40
CA ILE A 231 7.66 -7.86 -0.30
C ILE A 231 6.62 -7.26 0.63
N ARG A 232 6.72 -7.57 1.92
CA ARG A 232 5.93 -6.90 2.96
C ARG A 232 6.83 -6.05 3.84
N LEU A 233 6.48 -4.77 3.93
CA LEU A 233 7.09 -3.81 4.85
C LEU A 233 6.13 -3.68 6.03
N ASN A 234 6.55 -4.15 7.20
CA ASN A 234 5.76 -4.02 8.42
C ASN A 234 6.68 -3.96 9.63
N VAL A 235 6.19 -3.35 10.71
CA VAL A 235 7.00 -3.03 11.90
C VAL A 235 6.32 -3.56 13.17
N PRO A 236 7.04 -4.20 14.10
CA PRO A 236 6.45 -4.58 15.39
C PRO A 236 6.29 -3.33 16.25
N LEU A 237 5.07 -3.08 16.75
CA LEU A 237 4.73 -1.87 17.52
C LEU A 237 5.22 -1.90 18.97
N LYS A 238 5.72 -3.06 19.45
CA LYS A 238 6.25 -3.27 20.81
C LYS A 238 5.31 -2.66 21.87
N ASP A 239 5.83 -1.75 22.70
CA ASP A 239 5.14 -1.13 23.83
C ASP A 239 4.39 0.16 23.46
N ILE A 240 4.44 0.61 22.19
CA ILE A 240 3.72 1.81 21.78
C ILE A 240 2.21 1.56 21.90
N PRO A 241 1.42 2.49 22.46
CA PRO A 241 -0.02 2.34 22.52
C PRO A 241 -0.59 1.93 21.16
N CYS A 242 -1.30 0.82 21.12
CA CYS A 242 -1.78 0.21 19.87
C CYS A 242 -3.17 0.72 19.44
N THR A 243 -3.67 1.80 20.06
CA THR A 243 -4.95 2.40 19.70
C THR A 243 -4.79 3.26 18.46
N ILE A 244 -5.57 2.96 17.43
CA ILE A 244 -5.50 3.59 16.10
C ILE A 244 -5.69 5.12 16.11
N ASP A 245 -6.28 5.66 17.17
CA ASP A 245 -6.65 7.06 17.31
C ASP A 245 -5.78 7.83 18.32
N ASN A 246 -4.64 7.26 18.75
CA ASN A 246 -3.70 7.99 19.60
C ASN A 246 -2.76 8.87 18.77
N ALA A 247 -3.21 10.09 18.47
CA ALA A 247 -2.42 11.07 17.72
C ALA A 247 -1.21 11.63 18.50
N ASP A 248 -1.15 11.45 19.82
CA ASP A 248 0.00 11.91 20.62
C ASP A 248 1.25 11.05 20.38
N ALA A 249 1.07 9.79 19.97
CA ALA A 249 2.16 8.86 19.68
C ALA A 249 2.72 8.96 18.24
N MET A 250 2.31 9.97 17.46
CA MET A 250 2.75 10.13 16.06
C MET A 250 4.27 10.20 15.92
N ASP A 251 4.94 10.93 16.82
CA ASP A 251 6.40 11.04 16.84
C ASP A 251 7.05 9.69 17.20
N ASP A 252 6.45 8.93 18.13
CA ASP A 252 6.91 7.61 18.51
C ASP A 252 6.81 6.61 17.35
N TYR A 253 5.72 6.65 16.57
CA TYR A 253 5.58 5.80 15.38
C TYR A 253 6.62 6.13 14.31
N GLN A 254 6.88 7.43 14.06
CA GLN A 254 7.90 7.84 13.10
C GLN A 254 9.31 7.38 13.54
N ASN A 255 9.63 7.57 14.82
CA ASN A 255 10.88 7.13 15.41
C ASN A 255 11.02 5.60 15.36
N LEU A 256 9.95 4.84 15.61
CA LEU A 256 9.97 3.38 15.55
C LEU A 256 10.39 2.89 14.16
N VAL A 257 9.78 3.41 13.09
CA VAL A 257 10.11 2.99 11.71
C VAL A 257 11.55 3.37 11.35
N THR A 258 11.99 4.56 11.77
CA THR A 258 13.32 5.10 11.46
C THR A 258 14.43 4.34 12.19
N LEU A 259 14.21 4.01 13.47
CA LEU A 259 15.19 3.35 14.33
C LEU A 259 15.16 1.82 14.22
N GLN A 260 14.14 1.23 13.60
CA GLN A 260 14.04 -0.22 13.49
C GLN A 260 15.21 -0.82 12.71
N LEU A 261 15.92 -1.73 13.37
CA LEU A 261 17.00 -2.49 12.74
C LEU A 261 16.50 -3.22 11.50
N GLY A 262 17.18 -2.98 10.37
CA GLY A 262 16.86 -3.60 9.10
C GLY A 262 15.76 -2.91 8.29
N SER A 263 15.08 -1.88 8.81
CA SER A 263 14.06 -1.12 8.05
C SER A 263 14.68 -0.49 6.80
N ALA A 264 15.84 0.17 6.94
CA ALA A 264 16.60 0.73 5.82
C ALA A 264 17.00 -0.35 4.78
N ARG A 265 17.39 -1.54 5.24
CA ARG A 265 17.73 -2.67 4.34
C ARG A 265 16.51 -3.16 3.57
N MET A 266 15.36 -3.28 4.24
CA MET A 266 14.10 -3.69 3.60
C MET A 266 13.59 -2.62 2.62
N ALA A 267 13.66 -1.34 2.99
CA ALA A 267 13.32 -0.22 2.13
C ALA A 267 14.22 -0.20 0.89
N ARG A 268 15.54 -0.37 1.05
CA ARG A 268 16.49 -0.50 -0.06
C ARG A 268 16.14 -1.68 -0.97
N LYS A 269 15.82 -2.85 -0.41
CA LYS A 269 15.41 -4.04 -1.18
C LYS A 269 14.13 -3.75 -1.99
N ALA A 270 13.13 -3.14 -1.36
CA ALA A 270 11.87 -2.79 -2.01
C ALA A 270 12.06 -1.75 -3.13
N ALA A 271 12.83 -0.70 -2.88
CA ALA A 271 13.16 0.33 -3.86
C ALA A 271 13.93 -0.26 -5.05
N THR A 272 14.94 -1.10 -4.77
CA THR A 272 15.70 -1.81 -5.81
C THR A 272 14.78 -2.68 -6.66
N ALA A 273 13.90 -3.47 -6.05
CA ALA A 273 12.97 -4.33 -6.78
C ALA A 273 12.04 -3.53 -7.70
N LEU A 274 11.52 -2.37 -7.24
CA LEU A 274 10.68 -1.50 -8.07
C LEU A 274 11.44 -0.86 -9.24
N LEU A 275 12.68 -0.42 -9.01
CA LEU A 275 13.52 0.19 -10.04
C LEU A 275 13.94 -0.84 -11.08
N VAL A 276 14.37 -2.03 -10.65
CA VAL A 276 14.74 -3.14 -11.54
C VAL A 276 13.55 -3.63 -12.37
N ALA A 277 12.33 -3.64 -11.80
CA ALA A 277 11.11 -4.01 -12.53
C ALA A 277 10.75 -3.04 -13.67
N ARG A 278 11.46 -1.91 -13.83
CA ARG A 278 11.32 -1.01 -14.98
C ARG A 278 12.08 -1.49 -16.20
N PHE A 279 13.01 -2.42 -16.06
CA PHE A 279 13.81 -2.93 -17.17
C PHE A 279 13.11 -4.07 -17.88
N TYR A 280 13.22 -4.10 -19.20
CA TYR A 280 12.66 -5.14 -20.04
C TYR A 280 13.54 -5.38 -21.26
N PHE A 281 13.55 -6.61 -21.74
CA PHE A 281 14.29 -7.00 -22.94
C PHE A 281 13.40 -6.87 -24.18
N VAL A 282 13.98 -6.36 -25.25
CA VAL A 282 13.38 -6.28 -26.58
C VAL A 282 14.29 -6.99 -27.57
N LEU A 283 13.72 -7.87 -28.38
CA LEU A 283 14.46 -8.50 -29.46
C LEU A 283 14.61 -7.51 -30.61
N ASP A 284 15.86 -7.23 -31.01
CA ASP A 284 16.15 -6.26 -32.07
C ASP A 284 16.10 -6.93 -33.45
N ARG A 285 16.51 -8.20 -33.54
CA ARG A 285 16.52 -9.00 -34.77
C ARG A 285 16.10 -10.43 -34.48
N LEU A 286 15.37 -11.04 -35.40
CA LEU A 286 15.11 -12.47 -35.36
C LEU A 286 16.44 -13.24 -35.49
N PRO A 287 16.58 -14.38 -34.81
CA PRO A 287 17.80 -15.18 -34.89
C PRO A 287 18.02 -15.63 -36.34
N GLU A 288 19.26 -15.51 -36.82
CA GLU A 288 19.65 -16.14 -38.08
C GLU A 288 19.79 -17.65 -37.83
N GLU A 289 19.00 -18.47 -38.52
CA GLU A 289 19.13 -19.93 -38.47
C GLU A 289 20.50 -20.31 -39.02
N ILE A 290 21.41 -20.72 -38.13
CA ILE A 290 22.70 -21.28 -38.53
C ILE A 290 22.47 -22.79 -38.75
N PRO A 291 22.50 -23.31 -40.00
CA PRO A 291 22.05 -24.66 -40.33
C PRO A 291 22.82 -25.81 -39.65
N THR A 292 23.90 -25.49 -38.93
CA THR A 292 24.83 -26.46 -38.33
C THR A 292 24.93 -26.36 -36.81
N ARG A 293 24.18 -25.45 -36.15
CA ARG A 293 24.31 -25.25 -34.69
C ARG A 293 23.01 -25.55 -33.95
N THR A 294 23.15 -26.28 -32.85
CA THR A 294 22.12 -26.50 -31.81
C THR A 294 21.89 -25.28 -30.92
N HIS A 295 22.36 -24.09 -31.34
CA HIS A 295 22.35 -22.86 -30.56
C HIS A 295 22.06 -21.67 -31.47
N TYR A 296 21.23 -20.76 -31.00
CA TYR A 296 20.79 -19.56 -31.69
C TYR A 296 21.35 -18.32 -31.00
N TRP A 297 21.88 -17.39 -31.78
CA TRP A 297 22.28 -16.08 -31.30
C TRP A 297 21.12 -15.11 -31.43
N TYR A 298 20.67 -14.57 -30.31
CA TYR A 298 19.67 -13.54 -30.25
C TYR A 298 20.34 -12.19 -29.98
N GLN A 299 20.09 -11.24 -30.88
CA GLN A 299 20.51 -9.86 -30.72
C GLN A 299 19.32 -9.03 -30.27
N GLY A 300 19.45 -8.40 -29.11
CA GLY A 300 18.41 -7.55 -28.57
C GLY A 300 18.99 -6.42 -27.75
N SER A 301 18.09 -5.70 -27.11
CA SER A 301 18.47 -4.60 -26.24
C SER A 301 17.62 -4.57 -24.97
N ILE A 302 18.24 -4.16 -23.87
CA ILE A 302 17.58 -3.94 -22.58
C ILE A 302 17.16 -2.47 -22.52
N HIS A 303 15.88 -2.23 -22.26
CA HIS A 303 15.25 -0.91 -22.19
C HIS A 303 14.79 -0.61 -20.77
N CYS A 304 14.64 0.67 -20.45
CA CYS A 304 14.06 1.13 -19.18
C CYS A 304 12.74 1.86 -19.42
N LYS A 305 11.68 1.48 -18.67
CA LYS A 305 10.35 2.10 -18.78
C LYS A 305 10.18 3.29 -17.84
N GLY A 306 9.93 4.45 -18.42
CA GLY A 306 9.60 5.69 -17.72
C GLY A 306 10.75 6.71 -17.74
N PRO A 307 10.81 7.64 -16.78
CA PRO A 307 11.85 8.67 -16.75
C PRO A 307 13.20 8.02 -16.45
N THR A 308 14.00 7.80 -17.50
CA THR A 308 15.24 7.02 -17.45
C THR A 308 16.24 7.61 -16.45
N LYS A 309 16.61 8.88 -16.59
CA LYS A 309 17.67 9.50 -15.75
C LYS A 309 17.42 9.35 -14.24
N PRO A 310 16.24 9.72 -13.68
CA PRO A 310 15.96 9.51 -12.27
C PRO A 310 16.05 8.05 -11.80
N ILE A 311 15.63 7.09 -12.65
CA ILE A 311 15.69 5.67 -12.31
C ILE A 311 17.14 5.19 -12.19
N LEU A 312 17.98 5.56 -13.15
CA LEU A 312 19.39 5.15 -13.16
C LEU A 312 20.17 5.82 -12.03
N GLU A 313 19.95 7.11 -11.79
CA GLU A 313 20.54 7.83 -10.65
C GLU A 313 20.13 7.22 -9.31
N ALA A 314 18.86 6.84 -9.15
CA ALA A 314 18.38 6.18 -7.95
C ALA A 314 19.04 4.80 -7.76
N LEU A 315 19.20 4.00 -8.83
CA LEU A 315 19.90 2.72 -8.75
C LEU A 315 21.37 2.88 -8.35
N ASN A 316 22.08 3.82 -8.96
CA ASN A 316 23.47 4.12 -8.61
C ASN A 316 23.62 4.58 -7.15
N LYS A 317 22.68 5.41 -6.65
CA LYS A 317 22.68 5.85 -5.25
C LYS A 317 22.45 4.70 -4.27
N LEU A 318 21.68 3.68 -4.65
CA LEU A 318 21.39 2.53 -3.80
C LEU A 318 22.51 1.48 -3.79
N HIS A 319 23.22 1.32 -4.90
CA HIS A 319 24.27 0.30 -5.12
C HIS A 319 25.52 0.93 -5.73
N LEU A 320 26.43 1.39 -4.87
CA LEU A 320 27.68 2.06 -5.28
C LEU A 320 28.69 1.10 -5.93
N ASP A 321 28.62 -0.19 -5.59
CA ASP A 321 29.56 -1.22 -6.06
C ASP A 321 29.35 -1.60 -7.54
N GLY A 322 28.36 -1.00 -8.19
CA GLY A 322 28.00 -1.27 -9.57
C GLY A 322 27.02 -2.42 -9.71
N LEU A 323 26.30 -2.39 -10.84
CA LEU A 323 25.31 -3.39 -11.21
C LEU A 323 25.77 -4.05 -12.51
N GLU A 324 25.32 -5.26 -12.76
CA GLU A 324 25.55 -5.94 -14.04
C GLU A 324 24.33 -6.76 -14.44
N PHE A 325 24.13 -6.86 -15.75
CA PHE A 325 23.13 -7.76 -16.31
C PHE A 325 23.75 -9.13 -16.50
N ILE A 326 23.10 -10.16 -15.96
CA ILE A 326 23.54 -11.54 -16.07
C ILE A 326 22.40 -12.44 -16.52
N THR A 327 22.77 -13.62 -16.97
CA THR A 327 21.90 -14.77 -17.19
C THR A 327 22.47 -15.94 -16.41
N ASP A 328 21.74 -17.05 -16.33
CA ASP A 328 22.25 -18.30 -15.76
C ASP A 328 23.52 -18.83 -16.47
N ARG A 329 23.81 -18.31 -17.66
CA ARG A 329 24.92 -18.74 -18.51
C ARG A 329 26.11 -17.80 -18.53
N GLY A 330 25.99 -16.61 -17.95
CA GLY A 330 27.07 -15.63 -17.94
C GLY A 330 26.61 -14.17 -17.91
N THR A 331 27.59 -13.27 -17.91
CA THR A 331 27.39 -11.82 -17.85
C THR A 331 27.08 -11.25 -19.24
N LEU A 332 26.02 -10.45 -19.33
CA LEU A 332 25.62 -9.70 -20.54
C LEU A 332 26.30 -8.33 -20.64
N GLY A 333 26.79 -7.81 -19.51
CA GLY A 333 27.58 -6.59 -19.43
C GLY A 333 27.28 -5.79 -18.17
N GLY A 334 28.20 -4.91 -17.79
CA GLY A 334 28.01 -3.97 -16.69
C GLY A 334 26.84 -3.02 -16.94
N PHE A 335 26.24 -2.48 -15.89
CA PHE A 335 25.24 -1.43 -15.96
C PHE A 335 25.94 -0.06 -16.03
N HIS A 336 25.95 0.55 -17.22
CA HIS A 336 26.60 1.84 -17.44
C HIS A 336 25.51 2.91 -17.53
N SER A 337 25.26 3.59 -16.41
CA SER A 337 24.08 4.45 -16.24
C SER A 337 23.88 5.50 -17.35
N LEU A 338 24.79 6.45 -17.53
CA LEU A 338 24.57 7.56 -18.47
C LEU A 338 25.02 7.26 -19.91
N GLU A 339 25.93 6.32 -20.10
CA GLU A 339 26.51 5.97 -21.42
C GLU A 339 25.52 5.22 -22.31
N ASP A 340 24.66 4.40 -21.70
CA ASP A 340 23.63 3.62 -22.40
C ASP A 340 22.35 4.45 -22.67
N ILE A 341 22.35 5.77 -22.45
CA ILE A 341 21.22 6.66 -22.77
C ILE A 341 21.39 7.21 -24.19
N CYS A 342 20.39 6.99 -25.04
CA CYS A 342 20.37 7.58 -26.37
C CYS A 342 20.25 9.11 -26.29
N LEU A 343 21.20 9.84 -26.89
CA LEU A 343 21.20 11.30 -26.91
C LEU A 343 19.96 11.90 -27.59
N SER A 344 19.41 11.22 -28.61
CA SER A 344 18.28 11.71 -29.40
C SER A 344 16.93 11.49 -28.71
N CYS A 345 16.66 10.29 -28.19
CA CYS A 345 15.36 9.97 -27.57
C CYS A 345 15.36 9.99 -26.04
N GLN A 346 16.52 10.16 -25.40
CA GLN A 346 16.70 10.19 -23.93
C GLN A 346 16.21 8.90 -23.22
N GLN A 347 16.10 7.79 -23.96
CA GLN A 347 15.73 6.49 -23.42
C GLN A 347 17.00 5.64 -23.19
N TYR A 348 16.97 4.85 -22.13
CA TYR A 348 17.99 3.83 -21.87
C TYR A 348 17.87 2.68 -22.87
N ARG A 349 18.97 2.35 -23.53
CA ARG A 349 19.07 1.18 -24.41
C ARG A 349 20.47 0.57 -24.33
N LYS A 350 20.55 -0.62 -23.76
CA LYS A 350 21.78 -1.41 -23.73
C LYS A 350 21.70 -2.57 -24.72
N PRO A 351 22.52 -2.60 -25.79
CA PRO A 351 22.56 -3.75 -26.69
C PRO A 351 23.19 -4.95 -25.98
N VAL A 352 22.58 -6.12 -26.12
CA VAL A 352 23.08 -7.39 -25.56
C VAL A 352 22.91 -8.51 -26.57
N SER A 353 23.83 -9.49 -26.52
CA SER A 353 23.76 -10.69 -27.34
C SER A 353 23.66 -11.90 -26.44
N ILE A 354 22.73 -12.80 -26.76
CA ILE A 354 22.36 -13.92 -25.89
C ILE A 354 22.41 -15.21 -26.69
N LEU A 355 23.00 -16.25 -26.10
CA LEU A 355 23.07 -17.58 -26.67
C LEU A 355 21.99 -18.49 -26.07
N VAL A 356 21.07 -18.96 -26.90
CA VAL A 356 19.92 -19.79 -26.48
C VAL A 356 19.99 -21.14 -27.20
N HIS A 357 19.71 -22.25 -26.51
CA HIS A 357 19.81 -23.58 -27.13
C HIS A 357 18.59 -23.89 -28.02
N HIS A 358 17.40 -23.50 -27.58
CA HIS A 358 16.16 -23.82 -28.27
C HIS A 358 15.18 -22.64 -28.23
N PRO A 359 14.42 -22.34 -29.30
CA PRO A 359 13.47 -21.22 -29.31
C PRO A 359 12.39 -21.26 -28.22
N ASN A 360 12.03 -22.46 -27.75
CA ASN A 360 11.07 -22.65 -26.66
C ASN A 360 11.70 -22.62 -25.25
N GLU A 361 13.00 -22.37 -25.16
CA GLU A 361 13.68 -22.25 -23.88
C GLU A 361 13.30 -20.93 -23.19
N THR A 362 13.05 -21.00 -21.88
CA THR A 362 12.89 -19.80 -21.06
C THR A 362 14.25 -19.38 -20.54
N LEU A 363 14.59 -18.11 -20.71
CA LEU A 363 15.83 -17.53 -20.22
C LEU A 363 15.51 -16.33 -19.35
N ASP A 364 16.04 -16.35 -18.13
CA ASP A 364 15.90 -15.23 -17.20
C ASP A 364 17.11 -14.29 -17.28
N ILE A 365 16.82 -13.00 -17.36
CA ILE A 365 17.82 -11.93 -17.27
C ILE A 365 17.70 -11.31 -15.88
N HIS A 366 18.79 -11.34 -15.14
CA HIS A 366 18.89 -10.79 -13.80
C HIS A 366 19.78 -9.57 -13.77
N MET A 367 19.55 -8.71 -12.78
CA MET A 367 20.47 -7.63 -12.43
C MET A 367 21.17 -8.03 -11.13
N ARG A 368 22.48 -8.27 -11.20
CA ARG A 368 23.31 -8.63 -10.04
C ARG A 368 23.93 -7.37 -9.47
N ILE A 369 23.94 -7.29 -8.14
CA ILE A 369 24.71 -6.30 -7.38
C ILE A 369 26.10 -6.87 -7.22
N ASN A 370 27.12 -6.14 -7.64
CA ASN A 370 28.49 -6.53 -7.38
C ASN A 370 28.70 -6.42 -5.87
N CYS A 371 28.91 -7.54 -5.18
CA CYS A 371 29.42 -7.47 -3.82
C CYS A 371 30.95 -7.46 -3.94
N HIS A 372 31.59 -6.34 -3.65
CA HIS A 372 32.99 -6.44 -3.20
C HIS A 372 32.95 -7.16 -1.85
N GLU A 373 33.52 -8.37 -1.78
CA GLU A 373 33.82 -9.01 -0.52
C GLU A 373 34.64 -8.02 0.33
N GLN A 374 34.07 -7.56 1.45
CA GLN A 374 34.80 -6.87 2.51
C GLN A 374 35.12 -7.85 3.63
#